data_AF-A0A4P2QBZ0-F1
#
_entry.id   AF-A0A4P2QBZ0-F1
#
_cell.length_a   1.000
_cell.length_b   1.000
_cell.length_c   1.000
_cell.angle_alpha   90.00
_cell.angle_beta   90.00
_cell.angle_gamma   90.00
#
_symmetry.space_group_name_H-M   'P 1'
#
loop_
_entity.id
_entity.type
_entity.pdbx_description
1 polymer ?
#
loop_
_entity_poly.entity_id
_entity_poly.type
_entity_poly.pdbx_seq_one_letter_code
_entity_poly.pdbx_strand_id
1 'polypeptide(L)'
;MTSRSDSLDIRLELSAFPPDLLQVHKLTGREAISQLFSFDVDISCPREAAVDGQALTGESVAIALEQDGVELRRIHGMVAEVRDMLASSLEHRAYRLRIVPRAFRLTLVETTEISMNVTAPDLIKQKLELVGLSGGDVELRLMGSYPTREFVVQYQETDFAFICRLAEHHGISFFFEHQDGKDTMVFADDAGGFSPAPGAASVQFRERGETRDVFEIEATSRLIPSVFVARDYNYRQPMLDLTSEHVLSDGFAGGVIEYGGHYKTPAEGKALAQIRAEERQATQLVYAGRSSVCALGAGARSTLEGHPDLEPLELLFVEVEHHVTQASGSMGTGEPQRYVNAFRAIPARRTYRPPRATPTPRITGVVTGIVDAGPGGGGKDAQIDDQGRYMVRFLFDTAAAAGGGAPSRPVRMLQNHAGANYGTHFPLKPGTEVLIAFVNGDPDRPVIVGAAPNPLTPSPVNNANRSTHRIKTQGGIVFDLVDE
;
A
#
# COMPACT_ATOMS: atom_id res chain seq x y z
N MET A 1 -17.04 4.69 -48.35
CA MET A 1 -16.58 4.14 -47.07
C MET A 1 -15.06 4.08 -47.15
N THR A 2 -14.39 5.11 -46.66
CA THR A 2 -12.94 5.14 -46.51
C THR A 2 -12.58 4.16 -45.39
N SER A 3 -11.74 3.17 -45.68
CA SER A 3 -11.19 2.27 -44.66
C SER A 3 -10.44 3.12 -43.64
N ARG A 4 -10.98 3.28 -42.43
CA ARG A 4 -10.22 3.86 -41.32
C ARG A 4 -8.99 2.98 -41.13
N SER A 5 -7.81 3.59 -41.14
CA SER A 5 -6.59 2.85 -40.85
C SER A 5 -6.64 2.46 -39.38
N ASP A 6 -6.52 1.17 -39.10
CA ASP A 6 -6.53 0.66 -37.72
C ASP A 6 -5.15 0.75 -37.04
N SER A 7 -4.22 1.49 -37.67
CA SER A 7 -2.86 1.68 -37.17
C SER A 7 -2.86 2.67 -36.01
N LEU A 8 -2.59 2.16 -34.81
CA LEU A 8 -2.26 2.97 -33.66
C LEU A 8 -0.80 3.42 -33.78
N ASP A 9 -0.52 4.70 -33.55
CA ASP A 9 0.83 5.23 -33.39
C ASP A 9 1.12 5.46 -31.90
N ILE A 10 2.36 5.18 -31.49
CA ILE A 10 2.81 5.37 -30.11
C ILE A 10 3.99 6.31 -30.11
N ARG A 11 3.82 7.45 -29.45
CA ARG A 11 4.88 8.43 -29.26
C ARG A 11 5.33 8.43 -27.80
N LEU A 12 6.64 8.44 -27.59
CA LEU A 12 7.24 8.73 -26.29
C LEU A 12 7.69 10.19 -26.26
N GLU A 13 7.25 10.91 -25.24
CA GLU A 13 7.67 12.28 -25.01
C GLU A 13 8.59 12.32 -23.78
N LEU A 14 9.87 12.57 -24.06
CA LEU A 14 10.95 12.67 -23.08
C LEU A 14 11.64 14.02 -23.24
N SER A 15 11.94 14.70 -22.14
CA SER A 15 12.69 15.97 -22.15
C SER A 15 14.04 15.85 -22.88
N ALA A 16 14.71 14.70 -22.72
CA ALA A 16 16.04 14.41 -23.24
C ALA A 16 16.07 14.16 -24.76
N PHE A 17 14.93 13.86 -25.39
CA PHE A 17 14.89 13.46 -26.80
C PHE A 17 13.73 14.13 -27.56
N PRO A 18 13.97 14.63 -28.79
CA PRO A 18 12.86 15.04 -29.64
C PRO A 18 11.94 13.84 -29.93
N PRO A 19 10.60 14.03 -29.98
CA PRO A 19 9.64 12.93 -30.04
C PRO A 19 9.81 11.99 -31.24
N ASP A 20 10.32 12.51 -32.36
CA ASP A 20 10.48 11.75 -33.62
C ASP A 20 11.78 10.92 -33.67
N LEU A 21 12.64 11.04 -32.67
CA LEU A 21 13.95 10.35 -32.65
C LEU A 21 13.83 8.90 -32.16
N LEU A 22 12.84 8.62 -31.32
CA LEU A 22 12.62 7.31 -30.73
C LEU A 22 11.49 6.60 -31.45
N GLN A 23 11.81 5.48 -32.11
CA GLN A 23 10.81 4.65 -32.76
C GLN A 23 10.32 3.57 -31.79
N VAL A 24 9.01 3.53 -31.51
CA VAL A 24 8.40 2.51 -30.66
C VAL A 24 8.04 1.26 -31.49
N HIS A 25 8.47 0.09 -31.01
CA HIS A 25 8.25 -1.20 -31.69
C HIS A 25 7.26 -2.09 -30.95
N LYS A 26 7.30 -2.06 -29.62
CA LYS A 26 6.45 -2.90 -28.77
C LYS A 26 6.13 -2.17 -27.48
N LEU A 27 4.90 -2.29 -27.03
CA LEU A 27 4.47 -1.83 -25.72
C LEU A 27 3.73 -2.96 -25.02
N THR A 28 4.15 -3.28 -23.80
CA THR A 28 3.42 -4.13 -22.88
C THR A 28 3.23 -3.41 -21.57
N GLY A 29 1.98 -3.21 -21.16
CA GLY A 29 1.65 -2.43 -19.97
C GLY A 29 0.68 -3.16 -19.07
N ARG A 30 0.75 -2.88 -17.78
CA ARG A 30 -0.25 -3.35 -16.81
C ARG A 30 -0.60 -2.25 -15.84
N GLU A 31 -1.89 -2.03 -15.68
CA GLU A 31 -2.49 -1.14 -14.69
C GLU A 31 -3.44 -1.96 -13.83
N ALA A 32 -3.43 -1.75 -12.52
CA ALA A 32 -4.37 -2.40 -11.61
C ALA A 32 -4.69 -1.51 -10.42
N ILE A 33 -5.93 -1.55 -9.94
CA ILE A 33 -6.32 -0.86 -8.72
C ILE A 33 -5.47 -1.42 -7.56
N SER A 34 -4.94 -0.50 -6.76
CA SER A 34 -4.06 -0.74 -5.61
C SER A 34 -2.73 -1.38 -5.96
N GLN A 35 -2.23 -1.15 -7.18
CA GLN A 35 -0.87 -1.51 -7.60
C GLN A 35 -0.26 -0.37 -8.41
N LEU A 36 1.08 -0.28 -8.41
CA LEU A 36 1.78 0.64 -9.31
C LEU A 36 1.68 0.09 -10.73
N PHE A 37 1.30 0.93 -11.70
CA PHE A 37 1.33 0.52 -13.10
C PHE A 37 2.78 0.35 -13.59
N SER A 38 2.95 -0.45 -14.65
CA SER A 38 4.24 -0.60 -15.31
C SER A 38 4.06 -0.83 -16.80
N PHE A 39 4.83 -0.11 -17.60
CA PHE A 39 4.89 -0.24 -19.05
C PHE A 39 6.32 -0.54 -19.48
N ASP A 40 6.54 -1.68 -20.11
CA ASP A 40 7.78 -2.01 -20.80
C ASP A 40 7.63 -1.63 -22.28
N VAL A 41 8.48 -0.72 -22.76
CA VAL A 41 8.43 -0.18 -24.13
C VAL A 41 9.75 -0.47 -24.84
N ASP A 42 9.68 -1.22 -25.94
CA ASP A 42 10.83 -1.48 -26.82
C ASP A 42 10.95 -0.36 -27.84
N ILE A 43 12.09 0.30 -27.86
CA ILE A 43 12.39 1.42 -28.74
C ILE A 43 13.68 1.21 -29.53
N SER A 44 13.80 1.91 -30.65
CA SER A 44 15.09 2.14 -31.30
C SER A 44 15.34 3.60 -31.60
N CYS A 45 16.61 3.95 -31.77
CA CYS A 45 17.06 5.27 -32.19
C CYS A 45 18.27 5.15 -33.14
N PRO A 46 18.60 6.20 -33.92
CA PRO A 46 19.86 6.26 -34.67
C PRO A 46 21.08 6.04 -33.77
N ARG A 47 22.12 5.39 -34.29
CA ARG A 47 23.30 5.00 -33.49
C ARG A 47 24.02 6.19 -32.85
N GLU A 48 23.99 7.34 -33.50
CA GLU A 48 24.59 8.61 -33.06
C GLU A 48 23.79 9.26 -31.94
N ALA A 49 22.51 8.90 -31.81
CA ALA A 49 21.60 9.33 -30.75
C ALA A 49 21.52 8.30 -29.61
N ALA A 50 22.65 7.69 -29.27
CA ALA A 50 22.72 6.68 -28.22
C ALA A 50 22.15 7.22 -26.90
N VAL A 51 21.27 6.43 -26.28
CA VAL A 51 20.67 6.77 -24.99
C VAL A 51 21.69 6.50 -23.89
N ASP A 52 22.00 7.52 -23.09
CA ASP A 52 22.65 7.32 -21.79
C ASP A 52 21.58 6.83 -20.80
N GLY A 53 21.59 5.52 -20.55
CA GLY A 53 20.60 4.88 -19.68
C GLY A 53 20.64 5.42 -18.24
N GLN A 54 21.82 5.78 -17.73
CA GLN A 54 21.95 6.31 -16.36
C GLN A 54 21.39 7.72 -16.26
N ALA A 55 21.59 8.54 -17.29
CA ALA A 55 20.99 9.88 -17.35
C ALA A 55 19.47 9.83 -17.56
N LEU A 56 18.95 8.81 -18.26
CA LEU A 56 17.52 8.69 -18.55
C LEU A 56 16.70 8.11 -17.39
N THR A 57 17.29 7.26 -16.53
CA THR A 57 16.58 6.76 -15.34
C THR A 57 16.19 7.89 -14.40
N GLY A 58 14.92 7.94 -14.01
CA GLY A 58 14.31 8.97 -13.17
C GLY A 58 13.64 10.10 -13.95
N GLU A 59 13.90 10.23 -15.25
CA GLU A 59 13.28 11.27 -16.08
C GLU A 59 11.78 11.03 -16.27
N SER A 60 11.03 12.13 -16.32
CA SER A 60 9.61 12.12 -16.63
C SER A 60 9.38 11.73 -18.09
N VAL A 61 8.34 10.93 -18.33
CA VAL A 61 7.95 10.45 -19.65
C VAL A 61 6.43 10.46 -19.81
N ALA A 62 5.96 10.76 -21.01
CA ALA A 62 4.58 10.51 -21.40
C ALA A 62 4.53 9.53 -22.58
N ILE A 63 3.63 8.55 -22.49
CA ILE A 63 3.24 7.67 -23.58
C ILE A 63 1.96 8.26 -24.18
N ALA A 64 2.01 8.70 -25.44
CA ALA A 64 0.86 9.15 -26.19
C ALA A 64 0.42 8.06 -27.18
N LEU A 65 -0.84 7.64 -27.07
CA LEU A 65 -1.48 6.67 -27.95
C LEU A 65 -2.34 7.47 -28.94
N GLU A 66 -1.93 7.52 -30.20
CA GLU A 66 -2.56 8.33 -31.24
C GLU A 66 -3.11 7.45 -32.37
N GLN A 67 -4.20 7.89 -32.99
CA GLN A 67 -4.69 7.26 -34.22
C GLN A 67 -5.29 8.30 -35.14
N ASP A 68 -4.91 8.24 -36.42
CA ASP A 68 -5.29 9.23 -37.44
C ASP A 68 -5.01 10.68 -36.99
N GLY A 69 -3.94 10.91 -36.24
CA GLY A 69 -3.54 12.22 -35.70
C GLY A 69 -4.35 12.71 -34.50
N VAL A 70 -5.21 11.87 -33.92
CA VAL A 70 -5.97 12.18 -32.70
C VAL A 70 -5.40 11.39 -31.52
N GLU A 71 -5.00 12.09 -30.47
CA GLU A 71 -4.59 11.47 -29.21
C GLU A 71 -5.82 10.84 -28.52
N LEU A 72 -5.75 9.53 -28.30
CA LEU A 72 -6.82 8.74 -27.68
C LEU A 72 -6.61 8.57 -26.18
N ARG A 73 -5.34 8.48 -25.77
CA ARG A 73 -4.96 8.31 -24.37
C ARG A 73 -3.52 8.74 -24.17
N ARG A 74 -3.28 9.33 -23.01
CA ARG A 74 -1.95 9.71 -22.53
C ARG A 74 -1.69 9.11 -21.16
N ILE A 75 -0.50 8.58 -20.97
CA ILE A 75 -0.05 7.97 -19.72
C ILE A 75 1.25 8.67 -19.31
N HIS A 76 1.22 9.29 -18.14
CA HIS A 76 2.38 9.97 -17.54
C HIS A 76 3.07 9.05 -16.56
N GLY A 77 4.40 9.15 -16.47
CA GLY A 77 5.18 8.42 -15.48
C GLY A 77 6.65 8.86 -15.48
N MET A 78 7.51 7.98 -15.00
CA MET A 78 8.96 8.14 -15.02
C MET A 78 9.66 6.85 -15.48
N VAL A 79 10.85 6.98 -16.03
CA VAL A 79 11.68 5.84 -16.46
C VAL A 79 12.36 5.22 -15.24
N ALA A 80 12.01 3.99 -14.88
CA ALA A 80 12.63 3.26 -13.76
C ALA A 80 13.81 2.37 -14.17
N GLU A 81 13.79 1.82 -15.39
CA GLU A 81 14.85 0.95 -15.90
C GLU A 81 15.08 1.25 -17.38
N VAL A 82 16.34 1.33 -17.78
CA VAL A 82 16.76 1.35 -19.19
C VAL A 82 17.63 0.13 -19.44
N ARG A 83 17.18 -0.73 -20.33
CA ARG A 83 17.96 -1.89 -20.78
C ARG A 83 18.46 -1.64 -22.19
N ASP A 84 19.77 -1.43 -22.32
CA ASP A 84 20.44 -1.45 -23.63
C ASP A 84 20.51 -2.90 -24.12
N MET A 85 19.91 -3.17 -25.28
CA MET A 85 19.90 -4.51 -25.86
C MET A 85 21.26 -4.86 -26.49
N LEU A 86 22.18 -3.89 -26.58
CA LEU A 86 23.52 -4.01 -27.17
C LEU A 86 23.49 -4.69 -28.54
N ALA A 87 22.42 -4.43 -29.30
CA ALA A 87 22.23 -5.00 -30.61
C ALA A 87 23.39 -4.62 -31.53
N SER A 88 23.90 -5.57 -32.30
CA SER A 88 25.03 -5.37 -33.22
C SER A 88 24.66 -4.63 -34.51
N SER A 89 23.53 -3.91 -34.52
CA SER A 89 23.10 -3.11 -35.68
C SER A 89 24.06 -1.94 -35.89
N LEU A 90 24.45 -1.70 -37.14
CA LEU A 90 25.38 -0.63 -37.50
C LEU A 90 24.71 0.74 -37.53
N GLU A 91 23.40 0.81 -37.76
CA GLU A 91 22.68 2.06 -37.99
C GLU A 91 21.80 2.47 -36.80
N HIS A 92 21.40 1.51 -35.95
CA HIS A 92 20.45 1.76 -34.86
C HIS A 92 20.92 1.16 -33.53
N ARG A 93 20.44 1.73 -32.44
CA ARG A 93 20.48 1.13 -31.10
C ARG A 93 19.07 0.78 -30.64
N ALA A 94 18.95 -0.29 -29.85
CA ALA A 94 17.68 -0.77 -29.34
C ALA A 94 17.72 -0.81 -27.81
N TYR A 95 16.63 -0.33 -27.21
CA TYR A 95 16.48 -0.24 -25.75
C TYR A 95 15.10 -0.75 -25.33
N ARG A 96 15.00 -1.23 -24.09
CA ARG A 96 13.73 -1.38 -23.39
C ARG A 96 13.67 -0.39 -22.24
N LEU A 97 12.63 0.42 -22.22
CA LEU A 97 12.34 1.35 -21.12
C LEU A 97 11.24 0.75 -20.24
N ARG A 98 11.46 0.69 -18.94
CA ARG A 98 10.40 0.44 -17.95
C ARG A 98 9.88 1.75 -17.41
N ILE A 99 8.62 2.05 -17.67
CA ILE A 99 7.92 3.26 -17.25
C ILE A 99 6.97 2.92 -16.11
N VAL A 100 7.02 3.69 -15.04
CA VAL A 100 6.27 3.48 -13.78
C VAL A 100 5.70 4.82 -13.27
N PRO A 101 4.73 4.84 -12.34
CA PRO A 101 4.30 6.09 -11.72
C PRO A 101 5.43 6.73 -10.91
N ARG A 102 5.33 8.05 -10.67
CA ARG A 102 6.25 8.75 -9.76
C ARG A 102 6.19 8.20 -8.33
N ALA A 103 5.06 7.61 -7.93
CA ALA A 103 4.87 6.91 -6.67
C ALA A 103 5.81 5.70 -6.48
N PHE A 104 6.44 5.17 -7.54
CA PHE A 104 7.44 4.11 -7.43
C PHE A 104 8.65 4.49 -6.56
N ARG A 105 8.94 5.79 -6.36
CA ARG A 105 9.97 6.25 -5.41
C ARG A 105 9.77 5.74 -3.99
N LEU A 106 8.52 5.50 -3.57
CA LEU A 106 8.17 4.92 -2.27
C LEU A 106 8.74 3.50 -2.07
N THR A 107 9.06 2.79 -3.16
CA THR A 107 9.66 1.45 -3.10
C THR A 107 11.17 1.49 -2.79
N LEU A 108 11.79 2.66 -2.93
CA LEU A 108 13.23 2.87 -2.74
C LEU A 108 13.59 3.28 -1.30
N VAL A 109 12.59 3.55 -0.47
CA VAL A 109 12.75 3.95 0.93
C VAL A 109 12.28 2.82 1.81
N GLU A 110 13.17 2.27 2.63
CA GLU A 110 12.86 1.29 3.68
C GLU A 110 13.35 1.85 5.02
N THR A 111 12.46 1.86 6.02
CA THR A 111 12.75 2.48 7.31
C THR A 111 12.07 1.75 8.47
N THR A 112 12.40 2.17 9.69
CA THR A 112 11.69 1.77 10.91
C THR A 112 11.40 3.00 11.74
N GLU A 113 10.14 3.41 11.79
CA GLU A 113 9.73 4.66 12.42
C GLU A 113 8.41 4.53 13.17
N ILE A 114 8.23 5.41 14.15
CA ILE A 114 7.02 5.51 14.95
C ILE A 114 6.29 6.82 14.62
N SER A 115 5.05 6.69 14.15
CA SER A 115 4.14 7.82 13.94
C SER A 115 3.10 7.87 15.07
N MET A 116 2.84 9.09 15.56
CA MET A 116 2.04 9.32 16.75
C MET A 116 0.86 10.24 16.44
N ASN A 117 -0.31 9.92 16.98
CA ASN A 117 -1.52 10.74 16.91
C ASN A 117 -1.90 11.19 15.49
N VAL A 118 -1.83 10.26 14.54
CA VAL A 118 -2.05 10.52 13.10
C VAL A 118 -3.15 9.60 12.57
N THR A 119 -3.92 10.05 11.58
CA THR A 119 -4.88 9.19 10.87
C THR A 119 -4.17 8.42 9.75
N ALA A 120 -4.73 7.30 9.30
CA ALA A 120 -4.14 6.56 8.18
C ALA A 120 -4.03 7.41 6.89
N PRO A 121 -5.06 8.19 6.46
CA PRO A 121 -4.93 9.05 5.29
C PRO A 121 -3.87 10.16 5.44
N ASP A 122 -3.75 10.76 6.62
CA ASP A 122 -2.72 11.78 6.87
C ASP A 122 -1.32 11.18 6.85
N LEU A 123 -1.16 9.96 7.37
CA LEU A 123 0.12 9.25 7.35
C LEU A 123 0.53 8.85 5.93
N ILE A 124 -0.44 8.41 5.11
CA ILE A 124 -0.22 8.14 3.68
C ILE A 124 0.25 9.42 2.96
N LYS A 125 -0.40 10.57 3.23
CA LYS A 125 0.02 11.86 2.68
C LYS A 125 1.45 12.24 3.10
N GLN A 126 1.77 12.12 4.39
CA GLN A 126 3.12 12.42 4.90
C GLN A 126 4.18 11.59 4.17
N LYS A 127 3.93 10.30 3.96
CA LYS A 127 4.84 9.39 3.23
C LYS A 127 5.01 9.79 1.76
N LEU A 128 3.94 10.19 1.10
CA LEU A 128 3.98 10.69 -0.28
C LEU A 128 4.78 12.00 -0.39
N GLU A 129 4.61 12.91 0.56
CA GLU A 129 5.32 14.19 0.60
C GLU A 129 6.84 14.00 0.73
N LEU A 130 7.30 13.00 1.50
CA LEU A 130 8.73 12.68 1.65
C LEU A 130 9.41 12.30 0.33
N VAL A 131 8.67 11.74 -0.63
CA VAL A 131 9.17 11.41 -1.98
C VAL A 131 8.83 12.48 -3.03
N GLY A 132 8.37 13.66 -2.58
CA GLY A 132 8.07 14.82 -3.41
C GLY A 132 6.73 14.73 -4.16
N LEU A 133 5.76 13.96 -3.65
CA LEU A 133 4.39 13.92 -4.17
C LEU A 133 3.46 14.66 -3.22
N SER A 134 2.97 15.82 -3.64
CA SER A 134 2.16 16.70 -2.78
C SER A 134 1.11 17.47 -3.56
N GLY A 135 0.15 18.08 -2.87
CA GLY A 135 -0.87 18.91 -3.49
C GLY A 135 -1.61 18.17 -4.61
N GLY A 136 -1.50 18.68 -5.84
CA GLY A 136 -2.18 18.10 -7.00
C GLY A 136 -1.64 16.75 -7.49
N ASP A 137 -0.59 16.19 -6.90
CA ASP A 137 -0.09 14.84 -7.23
C ASP A 137 -0.90 13.73 -6.54
N VAL A 138 -1.68 14.08 -5.51
CA VAL A 138 -2.40 13.14 -4.66
C VAL A 138 -3.82 13.64 -4.44
N GLU A 139 -4.80 12.77 -4.66
CA GLU A 139 -6.21 13.07 -4.42
C GLU A 139 -6.82 12.05 -3.45
N LEU A 140 -7.52 12.54 -2.41
CA LEU A 140 -8.25 11.68 -1.47
C LEU A 140 -9.75 11.83 -1.70
N ARG A 141 -10.38 10.84 -2.34
CA ARG A 141 -11.82 10.72 -2.54
C ARG A 141 -12.41 9.76 -1.50
N LEU A 142 -12.26 10.13 -0.23
CA LEU A 142 -12.63 9.29 0.91
C LEU A 142 -13.94 9.77 1.55
N MET A 143 -14.90 8.87 1.69
CA MET A 143 -16.21 9.10 2.31
C MET A 143 -16.27 8.59 3.76
N GLY A 144 -15.35 7.71 4.14
CA GLY A 144 -15.26 7.13 5.48
C GLY A 144 -14.60 8.05 6.51
N SER A 145 -14.82 7.72 7.80
CA SER A 145 -14.12 8.35 8.92
C SER A 145 -12.97 7.47 9.41
N TYR A 146 -11.78 8.04 9.54
CA TYR A 146 -10.57 7.32 9.93
C TYR A 146 -10.13 7.72 11.35
N PRO A 147 -10.05 6.76 12.30
CA PRO A 147 -9.68 7.08 13.66
C PRO A 147 -8.22 7.50 13.74
N THR A 148 -7.92 8.53 14.54
CA THR A 148 -6.56 8.88 14.91
C THR A 148 -5.93 7.73 15.69
N ARG A 149 -4.76 7.26 15.23
CA ARG A 149 -3.99 6.22 15.91
C ARG A 149 -2.93 6.89 16.78
N GLU A 150 -2.94 6.54 18.07
CA GLU A 150 -2.00 7.06 19.06
C GLU A 150 -0.57 6.55 18.86
N PHE A 151 -0.37 5.47 18.09
CA PHE A 151 0.90 4.79 17.90
C PHE A 151 0.78 3.87 16.68
N VAL A 152 1.54 4.14 15.63
CA VAL A 152 1.65 3.32 14.41
C VAL A 152 3.11 3.16 14.08
N VAL A 153 3.54 1.94 13.78
CA VAL A 153 4.92 1.61 13.48
C VAL A 153 5.01 1.14 12.04
N GLN A 154 5.88 1.78 11.27
CA GLN A 154 6.45 1.20 10.05
C GLN A 154 7.68 0.39 10.49
N TYR A 155 7.69 -0.92 10.23
CA TYR A 155 8.75 -1.80 10.75
C TYR A 155 9.38 -2.63 9.64
N GLN A 156 10.61 -2.28 9.26
CA GLN A 156 11.42 -2.99 8.26
C GLN A 156 10.64 -3.25 6.96
N GLU A 157 9.94 -2.23 6.49
CA GLU A 157 9.13 -2.27 5.28
C GLU A 157 9.32 -0.99 4.48
N THR A 158 9.12 -1.07 3.16
CA THR A 158 9.22 0.11 2.30
C THR A 158 8.07 1.08 2.58
N ASP A 159 8.24 2.37 2.27
CA ASP A 159 7.15 3.34 2.39
C ASP A 159 5.94 2.92 1.54
N PHE A 160 6.18 2.29 0.38
CA PHE A 160 5.12 1.74 -0.46
C PHE A 160 4.36 0.60 0.23
N ALA A 161 5.07 -0.37 0.80
CA ALA A 161 4.45 -1.48 1.54
C ALA A 161 3.65 -0.95 2.75
N PHE A 162 4.19 0.03 3.47
CA PHE A 162 3.50 0.66 4.59
C PHE A 162 2.19 1.33 4.16
N ILE A 163 2.21 2.14 3.09
CA ILE A 163 1.00 2.73 2.52
C ILE A 163 0.00 1.64 2.10
N CYS A 164 0.46 0.59 1.42
CA CYS A 164 -0.40 -0.50 0.98
C CYS A 164 -1.06 -1.22 2.17
N ARG A 165 -0.31 -1.61 3.21
CA ARG A 165 -0.90 -2.29 4.37
C ARG A 165 -1.91 -1.41 5.10
N LEU A 166 -1.66 -0.10 5.20
CA LEU A 166 -2.60 0.85 5.82
C LEU A 166 -3.87 0.96 4.98
N ALA A 167 -3.73 1.15 3.67
CA ALA A 167 -4.83 1.24 2.73
C ALA A 167 -5.66 -0.05 2.72
N GLU A 168 -5.00 -1.21 2.62
CA GLU A 168 -5.61 -2.53 2.71
C GLU A 168 -6.36 -2.77 4.02
N HIS A 169 -5.77 -2.37 5.17
CA HIS A 169 -6.41 -2.49 6.49
C HIS A 169 -7.69 -1.65 6.56
N HIS A 170 -7.66 -0.45 6.01
CA HIS A 170 -8.76 0.50 6.03
C HIS A 170 -9.72 0.39 4.83
N GLY A 171 -9.50 -0.54 3.91
CA GLY A 171 -10.33 -0.71 2.72
C GLY A 171 -10.20 0.41 1.70
N ILE A 172 -9.13 1.20 1.77
CA ILE A 172 -8.83 2.28 0.83
C ILE A 172 -8.15 1.65 -0.39
N SER A 173 -8.71 1.86 -1.56
CA SER A 173 -8.08 1.54 -2.84
C SER A 173 -7.33 2.74 -3.39
N PHE A 174 -6.35 2.53 -4.28
CA PHE A 174 -5.75 3.61 -5.05
C PHE A 174 -5.63 3.27 -6.54
N PHE A 175 -5.53 4.28 -7.39
CA PHE A 175 -5.32 4.16 -8.84
C PHE A 175 -4.68 5.45 -9.37
N PHE A 176 -4.40 5.50 -10.67
CA PHE A 176 -3.71 6.64 -11.29
C PHE A 176 -4.59 7.30 -12.35
N GLU A 177 -4.70 8.62 -12.27
CA GLU A 177 -5.32 9.44 -13.32
C GLU A 177 -4.23 10.29 -14.00
N HIS A 178 -4.33 10.42 -15.32
CA HIS A 178 -3.34 11.11 -16.15
C HIS A 178 -3.96 12.38 -16.73
N GLN A 179 -3.67 13.53 -16.10
CA GLN A 179 -4.20 14.84 -16.49
C GLN A 179 -3.13 15.91 -16.22
N ASP A 180 -3.21 17.04 -16.92
CA ASP A 180 -2.33 18.20 -16.70
C ASP A 180 -0.82 17.89 -16.69
N GLY A 181 -0.38 16.91 -17.49
CA GLY A 181 1.03 16.56 -17.62
C GLY A 181 1.61 15.65 -16.52
N LYS A 182 0.77 15.07 -15.66
CA LYS A 182 1.20 14.28 -14.49
C LYS A 182 0.37 13.02 -14.27
N ASP A 183 0.95 12.04 -13.57
CA ASP A 183 0.24 10.93 -12.94
C ASP A 183 -0.18 11.33 -11.52
N THR A 184 -1.48 11.45 -11.30
CA THR A 184 -2.09 11.74 -10.00
C THR A 184 -2.47 10.43 -9.33
N MET A 185 -1.99 10.19 -8.10
CA MET A 185 -2.36 9.03 -7.31
C MET A 185 -3.65 9.33 -6.55
N VAL A 186 -4.74 8.66 -6.92
CA VAL A 186 -6.07 8.86 -6.35
C VAL A 186 -6.38 7.74 -5.38
N PHE A 187 -6.81 8.09 -4.17
CA PHE A 187 -7.28 7.14 -3.16
C PHE A 187 -8.80 7.21 -3.01
N ALA A 188 -9.47 6.06 -2.99
CA ALA A 188 -10.93 5.97 -2.88
C ALA A 188 -11.35 4.81 -1.96
N ASP A 189 -12.41 5.01 -1.17
CA ASP A 189 -12.98 4.02 -0.26
C ASP A 189 -14.46 3.70 -0.56
N ASP A 190 -14.98 4.19 -1.69
CA ASP A 190 -16.36 3.99 -2.11
C ASP A 190 -16.45 3.94 -3.65
N ALA A 191 -17.50 3.31 -4.17
CA ALA A 191 -17.80 3.27 -5.60
C ALA A 191 -17.91 4.67 -6.23
N GLY A 192 -18.39 5.67 -5.48
CA GLY A 192 -18.47 7.05 -5.94
C GLY A 192 -17.13 7.74 -6.18
N GLY A 193 -16.01 7.17 -5.72
CA GLY A 193 -14.66 7.72 -5.92
C GLY A 193 -14.07 7.47 -7.33
N PHE A 194 -14.68 6.58 -8.12
CA PHE A 194 -14.20 6.23 -9.46
C PHE A 194 -14.91 7.06 -10.53
N SER A 195 -14.18 7.49 -11.57
CA SER A 195 -14.71 8.35 -12.64
C SER A 195 -14.92 7.58 -13.95
N PRO A 196 -15.83 8.02 -14.83
CA PRO A 196 -15.94 7.47 -16.18
C PRO A 196 -14.61 7.61 -16.95
N ALA A 197 -14.27 6.61 -17.76
CA ALA A 197 -13.08 6.63 -18.60
C ALA A 197 -13.12 7.82 -19.58
N PRO A 198 -12.11 8.71 -19.59
CA PRO A 198 -12.07 9.84 -20.53
C PRO A 198 -12.12 9.33 -21.98
N GLY A 199 -13.10 9.81 -22.76
CA GLY A 199 -13.30 9.36 -24.15
C GLY A 199 -13.86 7.95 -24.32
N ALA A 200 -14.18 7.23 -23.24
CA ALA A 200 -14.74 5.88 -23.27
C ALA A 200 -15.77 5.62 -22.15
N ALA A 201 -16.58 6.63 -21.79
CA ALA A 201 -17.64 6.48 -20.79
C ALA A 201 -18.68 5.40 -21.18
N SER A 202 -18.90 5.19 -22.48
CA SER A 202 -19.65 4.06 -23.03
C SER A 202 -18.80 3.38 -24.10
N VAL A 203 -18.81 2.04 -24.11
CA VAL A 203 -18.10 1.19 -25.06
C VAL A 203 -19.06 0.17 -25.66
N GLN A 204 -18.93 -0.08 -26.95
CA GLN A 204 -19.78 -1.05 -27.64
C GLN A 204 -19.12 -2.44 -27.60
N PHE A 205 -19.96 -3.47 -27.65
CA PHE A 205 -19.56 -4.85 -27.88
C PHE A 205 -19.76 -5.23 -29.35
N ARG A 206 -18.72 -5.76 -30.01
CA ARG A 206 -18.78 -6.28 -31.38
C ARG A 206 -17.88 -7.50 -31.55
N GLU A 207 -18.46 -8.68 -31.78
CA GLU A 207 -17.75 -9.98 -31.81
C GLU A 207 -16.56 -10.06 -32.78
N ARG A 208 -16.62 -9.36 -33.92
CA ARG A 208 -15.57 -9.47 -34.96
C ARG A 208 -14.39 -8.53 -34.77
N GLY A 209 -14.42 -7.64 -33.77
CA GLY A 209 -13.33 -6.70 -33.51
C GLY A 209 -12.95 -5.84 -34.72
N GLU A 210 -13.90 -5.57 -35.63
CA GLU A 210 -13.71 -4.80 -36.87
C GLU A 210 -13.67 -3.27 -36.61
N THR A 211 -13.93 -2.85 -35.38
CA THR A 211 -13.93 -1.47 -34.89
C THR A 211 -13.42 -1.43 -33.44
N ARG A 212 -13.00 -0.26 -32.94
CA ARG A 212 -12.47 -0.06 -31.55
C ARG A 212 -13.53 -0.33 -30.49
N ASP A 213 -13.75 -1.59 -30.19
CA ASP A 213 -14.81 -2.07 -29.31
C ASP A 213 -14.27 -3.15 -28.36
N VAL A 214 -15.11 -3.53 -27.41
CA VAL A 214 -14.97 -4.80 -26.70
C VAL A 214 -15.42 -5.90 -27.64
N PHE A 215 -14.63 -6.96 -27.78
CA PHE A 215 -14.93 -8.05 -28.71
C PHE A 215 -14.95 -9.43 -28.05
N GLU A 216 -14.42 -9.54 -26.82
CA GLU A 216 -14.55 -10.72 -25.98
C GLU A 216 -14.95 -10.28 -24.57
N ILE A 217 -15.89 -10.99 -23.95
CA ILE A 217 -16.24 -10.85 -22.53
C ILE A 217 -16.74 -12.18 -21.96
N GLU A 218 -16.29 -12.50 -20.75
CA GLU A 218 -16.72 -13.64 -19.96
C GLU A 218 -17.07 -13.19 -18.53
N ALA A 219 -18.07 -13.82 -17.94
CA ALA A 219 -18.48 -13.56 -16.56
C ALA A 219 -18.19 -14.78 -15.68
N THR A 220 -17.46 -14.56 -14.58
CA THR A 220 -17.17 -15.59 -13.58
C THR A 220 -17.89 -15.28 -12.28
N SER A 221 -18.73 -16.20 -11.83
CA SER A 221 -19.40 -16.16 -10.53
C SER A 221 -18.76 -17.13 -9.54
N ARG A 222 -18.53 -16.69 -8.29
CA ARG A 222 -17.86 -17.49 -7.24
C ARG A 222 -18.67 -17.49 -5.95
N LEU A 223 -18.64 -18.61 -5.23
CA LEU A 223 -19.17 -18.69 -3.87
C LEU A 223 -18.30 -17.86 -2.91
N ILE A 224 -18.94 -17.13 -2.00
CA ILE A 224 -18.27 -16.36 -0.94
C ILE A 224 -18.89 -16.69 0.43
N PRO A 225 -18.17 -16.49 1.54
CA PRO A 225 -18.72 -16.63 2.89
C PRO A 225 -19.92 -15.70 3.14
N SER A 226 -20.87 -16.13 3.97
CA SER A 226 -22.07 -15.33 4.29
C SER A 226 -21.87 -14.36 5.44
N VAL A 227 -20.90 -14.59 6.31
CA VAL A 227 -20.62 -13.69 7.44
C VAL A 227 -19.13 -13.47 7.64
N PHE A 228 -18.78 -12.25 8.04
CA PHE A 228 -17.46 -11.92 8.53
C PHE A 228 -17.56 -11.39 9.96
N VAL A 229 -16.71 -11.87 10.85
CA VAL A 229 -16.68 -11.50 12.27
C VAL A 229 -15.30 -10.97 12.63
N ALA A 230 -15.23 -9.75 13.13
CA ALA A 230 -14.04 -9.15 13.72
C ALA A 230 -14.10 -9.29 15.25
N ARG A 231 -12.98 -9.72 15.87
CA ARG A 231 -12.81 -9.82 17.33
C ARG A 231 -11.50 -9.19 17.78
N ASP A 232 -11.50 -8.56 18.94
CA ASP A 232 -10.27 -8.12 19.62
C ASP A 232 -10.50 -7.98 21.14
N TYR A 233 -9.45 -7.61 21.85
CA TYR A 233 -9.46 -7.32 23.28
C TYR A 233 -8.71 -6.01 23.55
N ASN A 234 -9.37 -5.08 24.25
CA ASN A 234 -8.78 -3.84 24.72
C ASN A 234 -8.59 -3.87 26.24
N TYR A 235 -7.35 -3.96 26.71
CA TYR A 235 -7.05 -4.01 28.14
C TYR A 235 -7.48 -2.75 28.91
N ARG A 236 -7.66 -1.61 28.24
CA ARG A 236 -8.13 -0.35 28.86
C ARG A 236 -9.63 -0.40 29.16
N GLN A 237 -10.38 -1.25 28.45
CA GLN A 237 -11.82 -1.45 28.60
C GLN A 237 -12.12 -2.96 28.55
N PRO A 238 -11.67 -3.74 29.55
CA PRO A 238 -11.63 -5.20 29.46
C PRO A 238 -13.00 -5.88 29.39
N MET A 239 -14.07 -5.18 29.80
CA MET A 239 -15.45 -5.67 29.76
C MET A 239 -16.21 -5.24 28.50
N LEU A 240 -15.63 -4.38 27.66
CA LEU A 240 -16.26 -3.94 26.43
C LEU A 240 -16.18 -5.08 25.40
N ASP A 241 -17.34 -5.57 24.94
CA ASP A 241 -17.37 -6.53 23.85
C ASP A 241 -16.98 -5.84 22.55
N LEU A 242 -15.88 -6.29 21.97
CA LEU A 242 -15.37 -5.83 20.69
C LEU A 242 -15.73 -6.79 19.56
N THR A 243 -16.61 -7.77 19.78
CA THR A 243 -17.09 -8.65 18.71
C THR A 243 -18.06 -7.89 17.80
N SER A 244 -17.73 -7.80 16.52
CA SER A 244 -18.57 -7.17 15.50
C SER A 244 -18.67 -8.06 14.27
N GLU A 245 -19.82 -8.08 13.61
CA GLU A 245 -20.05 -8.90 12.41
C GLU A 245 -20.69 -8.11 11.27
N HIS A 246 -20.52 -8.63 10.05
CA HIS A 246 -21.21 -8.17 8.85
C HIS A 246 -21.70 -9.38 8.05
N VAL A 247 -22.98 -9.38 7.72
CA VAL A 247 -23.65 -10.45 6.96
C VAL A 247 -23.86 -10.00 5.52
N LEU A 248 -23.38 -10.80 4.58
CA LEU A 248 -23.64 -10.62 3.15
C LEU A 248 -24.90 -11.38 2.76
N SER A 249 -25.90 -10.66 2.25
CA SER A 249 -27.17 -11.24 1.81
C SER A 249 -27.03 -12.18 0.61
N ASP A 250 -26.01 -11.97 -0.21
CA ASP A 250 -25.64 -12.77 -1.38
C ASP A 250 -24.52 -13.79 -1.10
N GLY A 251 -24.09 -13.90 0.16
CA GLY A 251 -23.15 -14.94 0.57
C GLY A 251 -23.79 -16.32 0.60
N PHE A 252 -23.00 -17.36 0.34
CA PHE A 252 -23.53 -18.71 0.16
C PHE A 252 -23.65 -19.47 1.49
N ALA A 253 -22.54 -19.64 2.20
CA ALA A 253 -22.50 -20.37 3.46
C ALA A 253 -21.22 -20.05 4.26
N GLY A 254 -21.28 -20.32 5.57
CA GLY A 254 -20.12 -20.25 6.47
C GLY A 254 -19.72 -18.82 6.85
N GLY A 255 -18.74 -18.74 7.75
CA GLY A 255 -18.24 -17.48 8.28
C GLY A 255 -16.74 -17.44 8.41
N VAL A 256 -16.17 -16.25 8.30
CA VAL A 256 -14.76 -15.99 8.60
C VAL A 256 -14.69 -15.21 9.91
N ILE A 257 -13.92 -15.70 10.87
CA ILE A 257 -13.70 -15.04 12.15
C ILE A 257 -12.23 -14.63 12.23
N GLU A 258 -11.97 -13.33 12.37
CA GLU A 258 -10.63 -12.78 12.54
C GLU A 258 -10.46 -12.19 13.93
N TYR A 259 -9.34 -12.51 14.57
CA TYR A 259 -8.95 -11.95 15.87
C TYR A 259 -7.70 -11.10 15.73
N GLY A 260 -7.68 -9.93 16.38
CA GLY A 260 -6.49 -9.08 16.44
C GLY A 260 -6.48 -7.95 15.42
N GLY A 261 -7.63 -7.42 15.03
CA GLY A 261 -7.77 -6.28 14.10
C GLY A 261 -7.35 -4.91 14.68
N HIS A 262 -6.91 -4.86 15.94
CA HIS A 262 -6.40 -3.72 16.69
C HIS A 262 -7.31 -2.47 16.69
N TYR A 263 -8.63 -2.68 16.59
CA TYR A 263 -9.61 -1.61 16.76
C TYR A 263 -9.98 -1.42 18.23
N LYS A 264 -10.43 -0.20 18.58
CA LYS A 264 -10.65 0.19 19.99
C LYS A 264 -12.11 0.25 20.38
N THR A 265 -13.01 0.30 19.41
CA THR A 265 -14.44 0.51 19.62
C THR A 265 -15.28 -0.46 18.80
N PRO A 266 -16.52 -0.81 19.22
CA PRO A 266 -17.42 -1.65 18.43
C PRO A 266 -17.74 -1.07 17.04
N ALA A 267 -17.77 0.27 16.93
CA ALA A 267 -17.98 0.98 15.67
C ALA A 267 -16.85 0.72 14.67
N GLU A 268 -15.58 0.84 15.11
CA GLU A 268 -14.43 0.46 14.29
C GLU A 268 -14.46 -1.04 13.92
N GLY A 269 -14.84 -1.92 14.86
CA GLY A 269 -14.98 -3.35 14.58
C GLY A 269 -16.05 -3.65 13.52
N LYS A 270 -17.17 -2.93 13.54
CA LYS A 270 -18.25 -3.04 12.54
C LYS A 270 -17.77 -2.57 11.16
N ALA A 271 -17.05 -1.45 11.11
CA ALA A 271 -16.45 -0.95 9.87
C ALA A 271 -15.44 -1.95 9.30
N LEU A 272 -14.58 -2.52 10.13
CA LEU A 272 -13.62 -3.54 9.70
C LEU A 272 -14.34 -4.80 9.19
N ALA A 273 -15.37 -5.28 9.89
CA ALA A 273 -16.13 -6.45 9.44
C ALA A 273 -16.81 -6.20 8.08
N GLN A 274 -17.36 -5.01 7.86
CA GLN A 274 -17.92 -4.59 6.58
C GLN A 274 -16.86 -4.54 5.47
N ILE A 275 -15.72 -3.89 5.70
CA ILE A 275 -14.62 -3.81 4.71
C ILE A 275 -14.19 -5.22 4.27
N ARG A 276 -14.07 -6.15 5.22
CA ARG A 276 -13.64 -7.53 4.93
C ARG A 276 -14.71 -8.34 4.19
N ALA A 277 -15.99 -8.08 4.46
CA ALA A 277 -17.08 -8.66 3.70
C ALA A 277 -17.08 -8.13 2.24
N GLU A 278 -16.96 -6.82 2.06
CA GLU A 278 -16.90 -6.16 0.75
C GLU A 278 -15.67 -6.61 -0.07
N GLU A 279 -14.50 -6.81 0.57
CA GLU A 279 -13.28 -7.39 -0.05
C GLU A 279 -13.57 -8.73 -0.72
N ARG A 280 -14.37 -9.60 -0.09
CA ARG A 280 -14.77 -10.89 -0.68
C ARG A 280 -15.86 -10.71 -1.73
N GLN A 281 -16.84 -9.85 -1.46
CA GLN A 281 -17.94 -9.59 -2.40
C GLN A 281 -17.46 -9.04 -3.74
N ALA A 282 -16.39 -8.24 -3.74
CA ALA A 282 -15.74 -7.74 -4.96
C ALA A 282 -15.25 -8.88 -5.88
N THR A 283 -14.97 -10.07 -5.34
CA THR A 283 -14.50 -11.25 -6.12
C THR A 283 -15.61 -12.18 -6.59
N GLN A 284 -16.85 -11.94 -6.15
CA GLN A 284 -17.98 -12.85 -6.35
C GLN A 284 -18.50 -12.85 -7.80
N LEU A 285 -18.47 -11.71 -8.48
CA LEU A 285 -18.85 -11.57 -9.89
C LEU A 285 -17.81 -10.69 -10.58
N VAL A 286 -17.02 -11.30 -11.46
CA VAL A 286 -15.94 -10.65 -12.19
C VAL A 286 -16.15 -10.87 -13.68
N TYR A 287 -15.97 -9.81 -14.45
CA TYR A 287 -15.95 -9.85 -15.91
C TYR A 287 -14.51 -9.80 -16.39
N ALA A 288 -14.12 -10.69 -17.29
CA ALA A 288 -12.85 -10.61 -18.00
C ALA A 288 -13.13 -10.45 -19.49
N GLY A 289 -12.30 -9.70 -20.21
CA GLY A 289 -12.57 -9.45 -21.62
C GLY A 289 -11.39 -8.88 -22.37
N ARG A 290 -11.57 -8.70 -23.68
CA ARG A 290 -10.57 -8.11 -24.57
C ARG A 290 -11.19 -7.00 -25.41
N SER A 291 -10.41 -5.96 -25.65
CA SER A 291 -10.86 -4.81 -26.43
C SER A 291 -9.72 -4.17 -27.22
N SER A 292 -10.08 -3.33 -28.18
CA SER A 292 -9.16 -2.40 -28.84
C SER A 292 -9.38 -0.94 -28.41
N VAL A 293 -10.09 -0.72 -27.29
CA VAL A 293 -10.37 0.62 -26.75
C VAL A 293 -9.18 1.09 -25.92
N CYS A 294 -8.38 1.99 -26.49
CA CYS A 294 -7.15 2.47 -25.84
C CYS A 294 -7.39 3.21 -24.52
N ALA A 295 -8.53 3.89 -24.41
CA ALA A 295 -8.91 4.73 -23.27
C ALA A 295 -9.24 3.97 -21.97
N LEU A 296 -9.37 2.64 -22.01
CA LEU A 296 -9.61 1.83 -20.81
C LEU A 296 -8.36 1.79 -19.94
N GLY A 297 -8.53 2.01 -18.63
CA GLY A 297 -7.47 1.95 -17.62
C GLY A 297 -8.03 1.53 -16.26
N ALA A 298 -7.16 1.09 -15.35
CA ALA A 298 -7.60 0.64 -14.02
C ALA A 298 -8.12 1.83 -13.18
N GLY A 299 -9.23 1.63 -12.47
CA GLY A 299 -9.91 2.69 -11.72
C GLY A 299 -10.91 3.51 -12.54
N ALA A 300 -11.04 3.24 -13.85
CA ALA A 300 -12.04 3.90 -14.69
C ALA A 300 -13.36 3.12 -14.76
N ARG A 301 -14.46 3.83 -15.01
CA ARG A 301 -15.78 3.25 -15.29
C ARG A 301 -16.17 3.36 -16.75
N SER A 302 -16.81 2.33 -17.30
CA SER A 302 -17.48 2.42 -18.60
C SER A 302 -18.76 1.60 -18.61
N THR A 303 -19.75 2.06 -19.37
CA THR A 303 -20.94 1.25 -19.69
C THR A 303 -20.68 0.42 -20.93
N LEU A 304 -20.75 -0.91 -20.80
CA LEU A 304 -20.73 -1.83 -21.94
C LEU A 304 -22.14 -1.94 -22.54
N GLU A 305 -22.25 -1.71 -23.85
CA GLU A 305 -23.51 -1.75 -24.59
C GLU A 305 -23.42 -2.68 -25.81
N GLY A 306 -24.56 -3.12 -26.34
CA GLY A 306 -24.64 -3.83 -27.61
C GLY A 306 -24.30 -5.33 -27.56
N HIS A 307 -24.03 -5.89 -26.38
CA HIS A 307 -23.88 -7.34 -26.23
C HIS A 307 -25.26 -8.04 -26.33
N PRO A 308 -25.41 -9.12 -27.13
CA PRO A 308 -26.71 -9.73 -27.39
C PRO A 308 -27.41 -10.29 -26.14
N ASP A 309 -26.63 -10.80 -25.19
CA ASP A 309 -27.14 -11.45 -23.97
C ASP A 309 -27.03 -10.59 -22.70
N LEU A 310 -26.56 -9.34 -22.80
CA LEU A 310 -26.40 -8.46 -21.64
C LEU A 310 -27.11 -7.13 -21.87
N GLU A 311 -27.91 -6.72 -20.89
CA GLU A 311 -28.34 -5.33 -20.77
C GLU A 311 -27.13 -4.40 -20.57
N PRO A 312 -27.25 -3.08 -20.84
CA PRO A 312 -26.19 -2.12 -20.58
C PRO A 312 -25.59 -2.29 -19.18
N LEU A 313 -24.29 -2.56 -19.14
CA LEU A 313 -23.59 -2.99 -17.93
C LEU A 313 -22.50 -1.99 -17.56
N GLU A 314 -22.67 -1.30 -16.44
CA GLU A 314 -21.65 -0.40 -15.90
C GLU A 314 -20.54 -1.21 -15.20
N LEU A 315 -19.32 -1.08 -15.69
CA LEU A 315 -18.14 -1.81 -15.26
C LEU A 315 -17.12 -0.86 -14.64
N LEU A 316 -16.53 -1.27 -13.52
CA LEU A 316 -15.29 -0.71 -12.98
C LEU A 316 -14.13 -1.62 -13.38
N PHE A 317 -13.19 -1.10 -14.16
CA PHE A 317 -12.00 -1.84 -14.56
C PHE A 317 -11.02 -1.91 -13.39
N VAL A 318 -10.82 -3.11 -12.84
CA VAL A 318 -9.91 -3.35 -11.72
C VAL A 318 -8.48 -3.62 -12.17
N GLU A 319 -8.32 -4.07 -13.41
CA GLU A 319 -7.03 -4.42 -14.02
C GLU A 319 -7.14 -4.33 -15.54
N VAL A 320 -6.12 -3.76 -16.19
CA VAL A 320 -6.02 -3.69 -17.66
C VAL A 320 -4.58 -3.97 -18.07
N GLU A 321 -4.40 -4.91 -18.99
CA GLU A 321 -3.13 -5.27 -19.61
C GLU A 321 -3.10 -4.84 -21.07
N HIS A 322 -2.17 -3.97 -21.41
CA HIS A 322 -2.01 -3.34 -22.71
C HIS A 322 -0.96 -4.07 -23.54
N HIS A 323 -1.28 -4.34 -24.80
CA HIS A 323 -0.38 -4.98 -25.73
C HIS A 323 -0.43 -4.26 -27.09
N VAL A 324 0.74 -3.78 -27.53
CA VAL A 324 0.94 -3.34 -28.91
C VAL A 324 2.11 -4.10 -29.48
N THR A 325 1.86 -4.77 -30.60
CA THR A 325 2.89 -5.48 -31.35
C THR A 325 2.99 -4.90 -32.75
N GLN A 326 4.21 -4.55 -33.16
CA GLN A 326 4.56 -4.35 -34.55
C GLN A 326 4.88 -5.70 -35.20
N ALA A 327 4.42 -5.93 -36.43
CA ALA A 327 5.01 -6.96 -37.28
C ALA A 327 6.43 -6.51 -37.67
N SER A 328 7.46 -7.14 -37.11
CA SER A 328 8.86 -6.81 -37.38
C SER A 328 9.19 -6.98 -38.86
N GLY A 329 9.63 -5.89 -39.50
CA GLY A 329 10.15 -5.90 -40.86
C GLY A 329 11.59 -6.41 -40.90
N SER A 330 11.77 -7.65 -41.34
CA SER A 330 12.90 -8.05 -42.19
C SER A 330 12.49 -9.17 -43.17
N MET A 331 11.45 -9.95 -42.85
CA MET A 331 10.80 -10.91 -43.75
C MET A 331 9.32 -11.03 -43.37
N GLY A 332 8.43 -10.22 -43.95
CA GLY A 332 6.99 -10.35 -43.70
C GLY A 332 6.21 -9.09 -44.03
N THR A 333 5.08 -9.24 -44.71
CA THR A 333 4.17 -8.18 -45.18
C THR A 333 3.82 -7.17 -44.09
N GLY A 334 3.87 -5.88 -44.39
CA GLY A 334 3.60 -4.77 -43.47
C GLY A 334 2.17 -4.73 -42.96
N GLU A 335 1.86 -5.53 -41.94
CA GLU A 335 0.63 -5.40 -41.16
C GLU A 335 0.75 -4.21 -40.18
N PRO A 336 -0.31 -3.39 -40.03
CA PRO A 336 -0.32 -2.22 -39.15
C PRO A 336 -0.17 -2.61 -37.67
N GLN A 337 0.41 -1.72 -36.86
CA GLN A 337 0.45 -1.86 -35.40
C GLN A 337 -0.96 -2.03 -34.86
N ARG A 338 -1.23 -3.17 -34.22
CA ARG A 338 -2.53 -3.47 -33.63
C ARG A 338 -2.46 -3.37 -32.12
N TYR A 339 -3.32 -2.53 -31.56
CA TYR A 339 -3.54 -2.45 -30.12
C TYR A 339 -4.63 -3.40 -29.67
N VAL A 340 -4.33 -4.13 -28.61
CA VAL A 340 -5.29 -4.95 -27.88
C VAL A 340 -5.01 -4.78 -26.39
N ASN A 341 -6.08 -4.74 -25.59
CA ASN A 341 -5.98 -4.94 -24.16
C ASN A 341 -6.78 -6.17 -23.72
N ALA A 342 -6.36 -6.74 -22.59
CA ALA A 342 -7.17 -7.64 -21.79
C ALA A 342 -7.52 -6.91 -20.49
N PHE A 343 -8.74 -7.06 -20.01
CA PHE A 343 -9.18 -6.39 -18.78
C PHE A 343 -9.89 -7.34 -17.84
N ARG A 344 -9.89 -6.97 -16.55
CA ARG A 344 -10.77 -7.52 -15.53
C ARG A 344 -11.57 -6.38 -14.93
N ALA A 345 -12.85 -6.61 -14.74
CA ALA A 345 -13.79 -5.61 -14.24
C ALA A 345 -14.79 -6.22 -13.27
N ILE A 346 -15.40 -5.37 -12.45
CA ILE A 346 -16.52 -5.72 -11.57
C ILE A 346 -17.70 -4.78 -11.87
N PRO A 347 -18.94 -5.12 -11.47
CA PRO A 347 -20.05 -4.17 -11.54
C PRO A 347 -19.70 -2.87 -10.81
N ALA A 348 -19.83 -1.72 -11.48
CA ALA A 348 -19.36 -0.43 -10.95
C ALA A 348 -20.04 -0.01 -9.63
N ARG A 349 -21.26 -0.48 -9.38
CA ARG A 349 -21.99 -0.26 -8.12
C ARG A 349 -21.39 -0.98 -6.90
N ARG A 350 -20.49 -1.94 -7.10
CA ARG A 350 -19.85 -2.67 -6.00
C ARG A 350 -18.65 -1.88 -5.52
N THR A 351 -18.60 -1.66 -4.21
CA THR A 351 -17.41 -1.07 -3.59
C THR A 351 -16.23 -2.03 -3.71
N TYR A 352 -15.19 -1.60 -4.42
CA TYR A 352 -13.94 -2.34 -4.49
C TYR A 352 -13.13 -2.12 -3.22
N ARG A 353 -12.77 -3.21 -2.53
CA ARG A 353 -11.77 -3.19 -1.47
C ARG A 353 -10.52 -3.91 -1.96
N PRO A 354 -9.32 -3.35 -1.76
CA PRO A 354 -8.09 -4.01 -2.17
C PRO A 354 -7.92 -5.36 -1.45
N PRO A 355 -7.36 -6.36 -2.13
CA PRO A 355 -6.94 -7.58 -1.47
C PRO A 355 -5.80 -7.29 -0.49
N ARG A 356 -5.80 -7.96 0.67
CA ARG A 356 -4.66 -7.91 1.62
C ARG A 356 -3.45 -8.70 1.12
N ALA A 357 -2.74 -8.16 0.14
CA ALA A 357 -1.57 -8.79 -0.47
C ALA A 357 -0.25 -8.40 0.22
N THR A 358 -0.22 -7.24 0.88
CA THR A 358 1.00 -6.73 1.51
C THR A 358 1.27 -7.47 2.82
N PRO A 359 2.46 -8.08 2.99
CA PRO A 359 2.81 -8.75 4.25
C PRO A 359 2.74 -7.79 5.43
N THR A 360 1.99 -8.15 6.47
CA THR A 360 1.97 -7.37 7.70
C THR A 360 3.28 -7.59 8.47
N PRO A 361 4.02 -6.54 8.84
CA PRO A 361 5.25 -6.67 9.61
C PRO A 361 4.95 -7.30 10.97
N ARG A 362 5.88 -8.14 11.46
CA ARG A 362 5.76 -8.80 12.76
C ARG A 362 7.08 -8.79 13.51
N ILE A 363 7.01 -8.49 14.80
CA ILE A 363 8.12 -8.62 15.73
C ILE A 363 7.86 -9.86 16.59
N THR A 364 8.48 -10.99 16.22
CA THR A 364 8.31 -12.28 16.90
C THR A 364 9.09 -12.40 18.21
N GLY A 365 10.12 -11.58 18.40
CA GLY A 365 10.97 -11.58 19.58
C GLY A 365 10.68 -10.41 20.53
N VAL A 366 11.73 -9.94 21.18
CA VAL A 366 11.72 -8.70 21.95
C VAL A 366 12.63 -7.66 21.30
N VAL A 367 12.29 -6.40 21.50
CA VAL A 367 13.18 -5.27 21.17
C VAL A 367 13.61 -4.57 22.45
N THR A 368 14.72 -3.86 22.38
CA THR A 368 15.19 -3.01 23.46
C THR A 368 14.58 -1.62 23.36
N GLY A 369 14.13 -1.09 24.50
CA GLY A 369 13.79 0.31 24.65
C GLY A 369 14.34 0.88 25.96
N ILE A 370 14.34 2.20 26.06
CA ILE A 370 14.81 2.94 27.22
C ILE A 370 13.65 3.71 27.83
N VAL A 371 13.41 3.52 29.13
CA VAL A 371 12.36 4.27 29.84
C VAL A 371 12.65 5.76 29.76
N ASP A 372 11.64 6.52 29.32
CA ASP A 372 11.73 7.97 29.18
C ASP A 372 11.22 8.68 30.46
N ALA A 373 11.66 9.93 30.66
CA ALA A 373 11.19 10.75 31.77
C ALA A 373 9.73 11.25 31.56
N GLY A 374 9.30 11.37 30.31
CA GLY A 374 8.01 11.95 29.91
C GLY A 374 8.10 13.45 29.59
N PRO A 375 6.99 14.06 29.13
CA PRO A 375 6.90 15.48 28.82
C PRO A 375 7.30 16.38 30.00
N GLY A 376 8.11 17.42 29.74
CA GLY A 376 8.62 18.33 30.77
C GLY A 376 9.83 17.79 31.56
N GLY A 377 10.62 16.91 30.93
CA GLY A 377 11.64 16.04 31.54
C GLY A 377 12.67 16.68 32.49
N GLY A 378 13.46 15.81 33.13
CA GLY A 378 14.50 16.20 34.11
C GLY A 378 14.20 15.82 35.56
N GLY A 379 13.09 15.12 35.83
CA GLY A 379 12.80 14.53 37.13
C GLY A 379 13.63 13.27 37.42
N LYS A 380 13.77 12.92 38.71
CA LYS A 380 14.41 11.66 39.14
C LYS A 380 13.57 10.41 38.84
N ASP A 381 12.27 10.60 38.62
CA ASP A 381 11.28 9.55 38.45
C ASP A 381 10.66 9.62 37.06
N ALA A 382 10.35 8.46 36.49
CA ALA A 382 9.62 8.39 35.22
C ALA A 382 8.17 8.79 35.46
N GLN A 383 7.58 9.54 34.54
CA GLN A 383 6.16 9.78 34.58
C GLN A 383 5.39 8.48 34.31
N ILE A 384 4.56 8.09 35.27
CA ILE A 384 3.68 6.91 35.21
C ILE A 384 2.23 7.41 35.19
N ASP A 385 1.39 6.83 34.33
CA ASP A 385 -0.03 7.18 34.29
C ASP A 385 -0.88 6.43 35.33
N ASP A 386 -2.18 6.71 35.33
CA ASP A 386 -3.18 6.09 36.21
C ASP A 386 -3.26 4.55 36.13
N GLN A 387 -2.67 3.96 35.09
CA GLN A 387 -2.62 2.52 34.83
C GLN A 387 -1.23 1.92 35.04
N GLY A 388 -0.26 2.67 35.56
CA GLY A 388 1.07 2.12 35.84
C GLY A 388 1.96 1.98 34.59
N ARG A 389 1.67 2.71 33.51
CA ARG A 389 2.36 2.58 32.21
C ARG A 389 3.48 3.60 32.05
N TYR A 390 4.46 3.29 31.20
CA TYR A 390 5.67 4.11 30.99
C TYR A 390 5.76 4.59 29.56
N MET A 391 6.34 5.76 29.34
CA MET A 391 6.85 6.14 28.03
C MET A 391 8.23 5.50 27.80
N VAL A 392 8.46 5.03 26.58
CA VAL A 392 9.66 4.27 26.25
C VAL A 392 10.19 4.72 24.91
N ARG A 393 11.45 5.17 24.88
CA ARG A 393 12.16 5.42 23.62
C ARG A 393 12.60 4.09 23.03
N PHE A 394 12.03 3.73 21.89
CA PHE A 394 12.41 2.52 21.14
C PHE A 394 13.74 2.74 20.44
N LEU A 395 14.67 1.79 20.55
CA LEU A 395 16.01 1.95 19.96
C LEU A 395 16.04 1.79 18.44
N PHE A 396 15.00 1.18 17.85
CA PHE A 396 14.88 1.05 16.40
C PHE A 396 14.33 2.31 15.72
N ASP A 397 13.75 3.25 16.49
CA ASP A 397 12.99 4.37 15.93
C ASP A 397 13.92 5.42 15.32
N THR A 398 13.95 5.48 13.99
CA THR A 398 14.81 6.41 13.25
C THR A 398 14.33 7.85 13.33
N ALA A 399 13.02 8.09 13.55
CA ALA A 399 12.48 9.45 13.69
C ALA A 399 13.01 10.13 14.96
N ALA A 400 12.99 9.41 16.09
CA ALA A 400 13.56 9.89 17.35
C ALA A 400 15.05 10.23 17.23
N ALA A 401 15.83 9.47 16.43
CA ALA A 401 17.24 9.73 16.20
C ALA A 401 17.49 11.04 15.42
N ALA A 402 16.56 11.46 14.56
CA ALA A 402 16.61 12.71 13.81
C ALA A 402 16.18 13.96 14.63
N GLY A 403 15.98 13.81 15.95
CA GLY A 403 15.61 14.92 16.84
C GLY A 403 14.12 15.30 16.80
N GLY A 404 13.30 14.54 16.08
CA GLY A 404 11.85 14.70 16.03
C GLY A 404 11.16 13.43 16.53
N GLY A 405 10.68 13.42 17.77
CA GLY A 405 9.89 12.28 18.25
C GLY A 405 9.48 12.40 19.71
N ALA A 406 8.20 12.16 20.00
CA ALA A 406 7.75 11.85 21.36
C ALA A 406 8.18 10.41 21.69
N PRO A 407 8.63 10.12 22.93
CA PRO A 407 9.26 8.84 23.28
C PRO A 407 8.41 7.61 22.92
N SER A 408 7.12 7.63 23.24
CA SER A 408 6.08 6.70 22.75
C SER A 408 4.73 7.13 23.33
N ARG A 409 3.64 6.40 23.04
CA ARG A 409 2.47 6.37 23.95
C ARG A 409 2.83 5.64 25.25
N PRO A 410 2.06 5.79 26.35
CA PRO A 410 2.23 4.95 27.52
C PRO A 410 2.10 3.44 27.16
N VAL A 411 3.15 2.69 27.51
CA VAL A 411 3.33 1.25 27.27
C VAL A 411 3.12 0.49 28.58
N ARG A 412 2.31 -0.57 28.52
CA ARG A 412 2.01 -1.42 29.68
C ARG A 412 3.23 -2.23 30.09
N MET A 413 3.49 -2.29 31.39
CA MET A 413 4.52 -3.15 31.98
C MET A 413 3.91 -4.40 32.61
N LEU A 414 4.47 -5.56 32.25
CA LEU A 414 4.16 -6.83 32.88
C LEU A 414 4.58 -6.79 34.35
N GLN A 415 3.69 -7.26 35.24
CA GLN A 415 3.97 -7.42 36.66
C GLN A 415 4.02 -8.91 37.00
N ASN A 416 4.94 -9.31 37.89
CA ASN A 416 5.05 -10.70 38.34
C ASN A 416 3.79 -11.17 39.07
N HIS A 417 3.09 -10.26 39.76
CA HIS A 417 1.82 -10.53 40.42
C HIS A 417 0.91 -9.30 40.34
N ALA A 418 -0.35 -9.49 39.93
CA ALA A 418 -1.35 -8.44 39.84
C ALA A 418 -2.78 -8.99 40.04
N GLY A 419 -3.64 -8.19 40.65
CA GLY A 419 -5.07 -8.43 40.85
C GLY A 419 -5.86 -7.12 40.86
N ALA A 420 -7.11 -7.15 41.32
CA ALA A 420 -8.04 -6.01 41.19
C ALA A 420 -7.54 -4.70 41.83
N ASN A 421 -6.78 -4.78 42.93
CA ASN A 421 -6.10 -3.64 43.57
C ASN A 421 -4.95 -4.11 44.49
N TYR A 422 -4.26 -5.17 44.10
CA TYR A 422 -3.13 -5.74 44.84
C TYR A 422 -2.14 -6.32 43.83
N GLY A 423 -0.88 -6.47 44.25
CA GLY A 423 0.16 -6.99 43.38
C GLY A 423 1.55 -6.48 43.74
N THR A 424 2.48 -6.68 42.82
CA THR A 424 3.83 -6.12 42.87
C THR A 424 3.97 -5.08 41.78
N HIS A 425 4.50 -3.91 42.10
CA HIS A 425 4.91 -2.90 41.11
C HIS A 425 6.23 -2.28 41.56
N PHE A 426 7.28 -2.48 40.77
CA PHE A 426 8.59 -1.87 41.01
C PHE A 426 8.79 -0.74 40.00
N PRO A 427 8.73 0.54 40.42
CA PRO A 427 8.84 1.66 39.50
C PRO A 427 10.16 1.68 38.74
N LEU A 428 10.09 1.73 37.41
CA LEU A 428 11.27 1.92 36.56
C LEU A 428 11.65 3.41 36.54
N LYS A 429 12.97 3.67 36.44
CA LYS A 429 13.51 5.03 36.39
C LYS A 429 13.86 5.42 34.95
N PRO A 430 13.88 6.71 34.61
CA PRO A 430 14.35 7.16 33.31
C PRO A 430 15.76 6.63 33.04
N GLY A 431 16.03 6.20 31.80
CA GLY A 431 17.29 5.58 31.42
C GLY A 431 17.38 4.07 31.70
N THR A 432 16.37 3.47 32.36
CA THR A 432 16.34 2.01 32.56
C THR A 432 16.12 1.31 31.23
N GLU A 433 17.00 0.36 30.91
CA GLU A 433 16.84 -0.52 29.75
C GLU A 433 15.74 -1.56 30.00
N VAL A 434 14.85 -1.70 29.04
CA VAL A 434 13.72 -2.64 29.08
C VAL A 434 13.65 -3.48 27.82
N LEU A 435 13.17 -4.71 27.99
CA LEU A 435 12.77 -5.57 26.88
C LEU A 435 11.27 -5.40 26.63
N ILE A 436 10.89 -5.33 25.35
CA ILE A 436 9.53 -5.06 24.92
C ILE A 436 9.10 -6.16 23.95
N ALA A 437 8.00 -6.84 24.28
CA ALA A 437 7.32 -7.77 23.38
C ALA A 437 6.12 -7.09 22.72
N PHE A 438 5.58 -7.72 21.68
CA PHE A 438 4.48 -7.19 20.88
C PHE A 438 3.32 -8.18 20.86
N VAL A 439 2.12 -7.73 21.22
CA VAL A 439 0.94 -8.62 21.30
C VAL A 439 0.63 -9.17 19.91
N ASN A 440 0.57 -10.49 19.75
CA ASN A 440 0.44 -11.18 18.46
C ASN A 440 1.56 -10.84 17.46
N GLY A 441 2.70 -10.33 17.93
CA GLY A 441 3.79 -9.82 17.11
C GLY A 441 3.48 -8.50 16.39
N ASP A 442 2.34 -7.84 16.68
CA ASP A 442 1.93 -6.58 16.06
C ASP A 442 2.80 -5.41 16.56
N PRO A 443 3.61 -4.76 15.68
CA PRO A 443 4.46 -3.63 16.05
C PRO A 443 3.73 -2.50 16.77
N ASP A 444 2.42 -2.33 16.54
CA ASP A 444 1.61 -1.26 17.13
C ASP A 444 1.17 -1.57 18.59
N ARG A 445 1.45 -2.78 19.07
CA ARG A 445 1.00 -3.31 20.38
C ARG A 445 2.16 -3.68 21.33
N PRO A 446 3.07 -2.75 21.67
CA PRO A 446 4.15 -3.01 22.61
C PRO A 446 3.66 -3.25 24.05
N VAL A 447 4.40 -4.11 24.76
CA VAL A 447 4.29 -4.41 26.19
C VAL A 447 5.70 -4.60 26.76
N ILE A 448 6.05 -3.86 27.80
CA ILE A 448 7.32 -4.06 28.53
C ILE A 448 7.23 -5.39 29.27
N VAL A 449 8.14 -6.31 28.98
CA VAL A 449 8.19 -7.63 29.65
C VAL A 449 9.08 -7.63 30.88
N GLY A 450 10.05 -6.72 30.97
CA GLY A 450 10.92 -6.57 32.13
C GLY A 450 12.07 -5.61 31.89
N ALA A 451 12.74 -5.22 32.98
CA ALA A 451 13.98 -4.47 32.94
C ALA A 451 15.17 -5.40 32.69
N ALA A 452 16.10 -4.98 31.84
CA ALA A 452 17.31 -5.73 31.52
C ALA A 452 18.53 -5.05 32.16
N PRO A 453 19.23 -5.70 33.10
CA PRO A 453 20.48 -5.18 33.64
C PRO A 453 21.57 -5.10 32.55
N ASN A 454 22.38 -4.05 32.61
CA ASN A 454 23.54 -3.85 31.73
C ASN A 454 24.70 -3.24 32.56
N PRO A 455 25.89 -3.00 31.99
CA PRO A 455 27.01 -2.44 32.74
C PRO A 455 26.77 -1.05 33.36
N LEU A 456 25.84 -0.25 32.82
CA LEU A 456 25.43 1.05 33.38
C LEU A 456 24.39 0.90 34.50
N THR A 457 23.53 -0.11 34.42
CA THR A 457 22.50 -0.46 35.41
C THR A 457 22.67 -1.93 35.86
N PRO A 458 23.71 -2.25 36.65
CA PRO A 458 24.06 -3.62 36.97
C PRO A 458 23.03 -4.28 37.89
N SER A 459 22.94 -5.62 37.78
CA SER A 459 22.14 -6.43 38.69
C SER A 459 22.62 -6.25 40.14
N PRO A 460 21.70 -6.18 41.13
CA PRO A 460 22.06 -6.14 42.54
C PRO A 460 22.73 -7.44 43.05
N VAL A 461 22.66 -8.50 42.24
CA VAL A 461 23.31 -9.81 42.48
C VAL A 461 24.29 -10.09 41.33
N ASN A 462 25.53 -10.40 41.69
CA ASN A 462 26.63 -10.75 40.79
C ASN A 462 27.47 -11.89 41.40
N ASN A 463 28.63 -12.17 40.81
CA ASN A 463 29.50 -13.27 41.26
C ASN A 463 29.91 -13.17 42.74
N ALA A 464 30.04 -11.97 43.29
CA ALA A 464 30.45 -11.75 44.69
C ALA A 464 29.37 -12.12 45.72
N ASN A 465 28.10 -12.17 45.32
CA ASN A 465 26.96 -12.45 46.20
C ASN A 465 25.93 -13.40 45.54
N ARG A 466 26.44 -14.39 44.79
CA ARG A 466 25.65 -15.30 43.94
C ARG A 466 24.65 -16.19 44.68
N SER A 467 24.75 -16.33 46.01
CA SER A 467 23.81 -17.10 46.85
C SER A 467 22.73 -16.23 47.52
N THR A 468 22.68 -14.93 47.21
CA THR A 468 21.70 -14.00 47.77
C THR A 468 20.56 -13.76 46.79
N HIS A 469 19.32 -13.95 47.24
CA HIS A 469 18.10 -13.45 46.59
C HIS A 469 17.79 -12.06 47.14
N ARG A 470 17.92 -11.01 46.32
CA ARG A 470 17.88 -9.62 46.79
C ARG A 470 16.85 -8.77 46.08
N ILE A 471 16.10 -8.00 46.87
CA ILE A 471 15.36 -6.82 46.41
C ILE A 471 16.05 -5.58 46.98
N LYS A 472 16.51 -4.68 46.10
CA LYS A 472 17.17 -3.42 46.50
C LYS A 472 16.47 -2.23 45.86
N THR A 473 15.98 -1.30 46.67
CA THR A 473 15.42 -0.04 46.17
C THR A 473 16.53 0.98 45.90
N GLN A 474 16.24 1.98 45.05
CA GLN A 474 17.17 3.08 44.79
C GLN A 474 17.52 3.88 46.05
N GLY A 475 16.59 3.97 47.01
CA GLY A 475 16.80 4.61 48.31
C GLY A 475 17.70 3.81 49.26
N GLY A 476 18.18 2.63 48.87
CA GLY A 476 19.08 1.80 49.65
C GLY A 476 18.40 0.81 50.60
N ILE A 477 17.07 0.64 50.52
CA ILE A 477 16.35 -0.38 51.31
C ILE A 477 16.61 -1.73 50.66
N VAL A 478 17.04 -2.72 51.45
CA VAL A 478 17.41 -4.06 50.99
C VAL A 478 16.60 -5.11 51.75
N PHE A 479 16.07 -6.08 51.02
CA PHE A 479 15.52 -7.33 51.55
C PHE A 479 16.30 -8.49 50.93
N ASP A 480 16.93 -9.30 51.78
CA ASP A 480 17.79 -10.41 51.37
C ASP A 480 17.28 -11.73 51.96
N LEU A 481 17.28 -12.77 51.13
CA LEU A 481 17.23 -14.17 51.54
C LEU A 481 18.53 -14.82 51.09
N VAL A 482 19.31 -15.37 52.01
CA VAL A 482 20.63 -15.95 51.73
C VAL A 482 20.53 -17.46 51.85
N ASP A 483 20.84 -18.16 50.77
CA ASP A 483 21.00 -19.61 50.79
C ASP A 483 22.47 -19.90 51.18
N GLU A 484 22.72 -20.21 52.45
CA GLU A 484 24.05 -20.65 52.92
C GLU A 484 24.40 -22.07 52.49
#